data_AF-A0A7X1NLP0-F1
#
_entry.id   AF-A0A7X1NLP0-F1
#
_cell.length_a   1.000
_cell.length_b   1.000
_cell.length_c   1.000
_cell.angle_alpha   90.00
_cell.angle_beta   90.00
_cell.angle_gamma   90.00
#
_symmetry.space_group_name_H-M   'P 1'
#
loop_
_entity.id
_entity.type
_entity.pdbx_description
1 polymer ?
#
loop_
_entity_poly.entity_id
_entity_poly.type
_entity_poly.pdbx_seq_one_letter_code
_entity_poly.pdbx_strand_id
1 'polypeptide(L)'
;MRNLRSLIVTTLVAVGLVASSAASVALAKPAAASQLSVGPQYDTTHVYVAPDDFDRFTDSFVATFGGHKSQQGVFQVTPTPSQTMSQLVFTPVGTISVFGFKTPVPYPFG
;
A
#
# COMPACT_ATOMS: atom_id res chain seq x y z
N MET A 1 -67.52 -5.59 4.05
CA MET A 1 -66.15 -5.99 3.63
C MET A 1 -65.16 -4.83 3.52
N ARG A 2 -65.57 -3.62 3.13
CA ARG A 2 -64.67 -2.45 2.98
C ARG A 2 -64.08 -1.95 4.31
N ASN A 3 -64.85 -2.05 5.40
CA ASN A 3 -64.46 -1.53 6.73
C ASN A 3 -63.43 -2.42 7.43
N LEU A 4 -63.47 -3.73 7.20
CA LEU A 4 -62.50 -4.69 7.75
C LEU A 4 -61.13 -4.57 7.06
N ARG A 5 -61.13 -4.33 5.74
CA ARG A 5 -59.93 -4.03 4.96
C ARG A 5 -59.28 -2.72 5.41
N SER A 6 -60.09 -1.70 5.70
CA SER A 6 -59.59 -0.42 6.20
C SER A 6 -58.97 -0.54 7.60
N LEU A 7 -59.57 -1.35 8.50
CA LEU A 7 -59.02 -1.58 9.84
C LEU A 7 -57.66 -2.28 9.77
N ILE A 8 -57.54 -3.33 8.94
CA ILE A 8 -56.30 -4.11 8.75
C ILE A 8 -55.18 -3.21 8.19
N VAL A 9 -55.49 -2.35 7.21
CA VAL A 9 -54.52 -1.44 6.61
C VAL A 9 -54.03 -0.41 7.64
N THR A 10 -54.92 0.14 8.47
CA THR A 10 -54.53 1.11 9.51
C THR A 10 -53.67 0.46 10.60
N THR A 11 -53.94 -0.80 10.99
CA THR A 11 -53.12 -1.52 11.98
C THR A 11 -51.73 -1.87 11.42
N LEU A 12 -51.64 -2.24 10.14
CA LEU A 12 -50.36 -2.53 9.46
C LEU A 12 -49.47 -1.29 9.33
N VAL A 13 -50.05 -0.12 9.05
CA VAL A 13 -49.30 1.15 8.98
C VAL A 13 -48.81 1.59 10.37
N ALA A 14 -49.64 1.42 11.40
CA ALA A 14 -49.26 1.77 12.77
C ALA A 14 -48.12 0.87 13.32
N VAL A 15 -48.12 -0.42 13.01
CA VAL A 15 -47.03 -1.34 13.42
C VAL A 15 -45.75 -1.08 12.61
N GLY A 16 -45.86 -0.70 11.34
CA GLY A 16 -44.69 -0.34 10.52
C GLY A 16 -43.94 0.89 11.01
N LEU A 17 -44.65 1.89 11.57
CA LEU A 17 -44.01 3.12 12.06
C LEU A 17 -43.27 2.92 13.41
N VAL A 18 -43.73 2.01 14.28
CA VAL A 18 -43.07 1.74 15.57
C VAL A 18 -41.83 0.84 15.40
N ALA A 19 -41.80 -0.01 14.37
CA ALA A 19 -40.64 -0.86 14.06
C ALA A 19 -39.48 -0.13 13.35
N SER A 20 -39.71 1.10 12.88
CA SER A 20 -38.73 1.88 12.11
C SER A 20 -37.78 2.72 12.99
N SER A 21 -37.95 2.70 14.31
CA SER A 21 -37.12 3.45 15.27
C SER A 21 -35.91 2.67 15.79
N ALA A 22 -35.72 1.42 15.36
CA ALA A 22 -34.41 0.78 15.39
C ALA A 22 -33.52 1.40 14.28
N ALA A 23 -33.30 2.71 14.38
CA ALA A 23 -32.26 3.40 13.65
C ALA A 23 -30.99 2.58 13.87
N SER A 24 -30.54 1.92 12.81
CA SER A 24 -29.25 1.26 12.79
C SER A 24 -28.25 2.35 13.12
N VAL A 25 -27.76 2.35 14.36
CA VAL A 25 -26.57 3.10 14.71
C VAL A 25 -25.48 2.40 13.94
N ALA A 26 -25.27 2.83 12.69
CA ALA A 26 -24.07 2.50 11.96
C ALA A 26 -22.95 3.03 12.83
N LEU A 27 -22.29 2.12 13.56
CA LEU A 27 -21.07 2.45 14.28
C LEU A 27 -20.16 3.07 13.22
N ALA A 28 -19.94 4.39 13.33
CA ALA A 28 -19.01 5.07 12.45
C ALA A 28 -17.69 4.30 12.57
N LYS A 29 -17.27 3.65 11.47
CA LYS A 29 -15.96 3.00 11.43
C LYS A 29 -14.96 4.09 11.80
N PRO A 30 -14.11 3.89 12.81
CA PRO A 30 -13.10 4.88 13.16
C PRO A 30 -12.37 5.27 11.88
N ALA A 31 -12.25 6.57 11.62
CA ALA A 31 -11.39 7.04 10.54
C ALA A 31 -10.02 6.39 10.78
N ALA A 32 -9.55 5.62 9.79
CA ALA A 32 -8.25 4.97 9.92
C ALA A 32 -7.24 6.08 10.22
N ALA A 33 -6.61 6.01 11.39
CA ALA A 33 -5.52 6.91 11.70
C ALA A 33 -4.50 6.82 10.56
N SER A 34 -3.94 7.95 10.14
CA SER A 34 -2.86 7.95 9.15
C SER A 34 -1.80 6.95 9.61
N GLN A 35 -1.62 5.86 8.87
CA GLN A 35 -0.57 4.89 9.16
C GLN A 35 0.77 5.61 8.99
N LEU A 36 1.37 6.02 10.12
CA LEU A 36 2.74 6.53 10.17
C LEU A 36 3.77 5.39 10.04
N SER A 37 3.31 4.15 9.92
CA SER A 37 4.19 3.01 9.65
C SER A 37 4.62 3.02 8.20
N VAL A 38 5.90 3.30 7.99
CA VAL A 38 6.61 3.12 6.74
C VAL A 38 7.06 1.67 6.53
N GLY A 39 6.68 0.74 7.41
CA GLY A 39 7.06 -0.68 7.35
C GLY A 39 6.88 -1.30 5.95
N PRO A 40 5.72 -1.12 5.29
CA PRO A 40 5.51 -1.64 3.94
C PRO A 40 6.46 -1.08 2.88
N GLN A 41 7.04 0.12 3.08
CA GLN A 41 8.05 0.67 2.16
C GLN A 41 9.41 -0.04 2.30
N TYR A 42 9.61 -0.80 3.38
CA TYR A 42 10.80 -1.62 3.64
C TYR A 42 10.50 -3.13 3.48
N ASP A 43 9.40 -3.50 2.81
CA ASP A 43 9.02 -4.90 2.58
C ASP A 43 9.96 -5.64 1.59
N THR A 44 10.92 -4.93 1.00
CA THR A 44 11.97 -5.53 0.17
C THR A 44 13.31 -5.45 0.87
N THR A 45 14.17 -6.46 0.66
CA THR A 45 15.56 -6.36 1.06
C THR A 45 16.24 -5.28 0.20
N HIS A 46 16.81 -4.27 0.87
CA HIS A 46 17.56 -3.21 0.21
C HIS A 46 19.00 -3.66 0.01
N VAL A 47 19.49 -3.53 -1.21
CA VAL A 47 20.88 -3.85 -1.58
C VAL A 47 21.54 -2.59 -2.11
N TYR A 48 22.57 -2.13 -1.42
CA TYR A 48 23.38 -0.99 -1.84
C TYR A 48 24.58 -1.48 -2.66
N VAL A 49 24.77 -0.89 -3.83
CA VAL A 49 25.88 -1.19 -4.73
C VAL A 49 26.54 0.10 -5.18
N ALA A 50 27.80 0.01 -5.59
CA ALA A 50 28.46 1.13 -6.26
C ALA A 50 27.67 1.48 -7.54
N PRO A 51 27.46 2.76 -7.86
CA PRO A 51 26.66 3.17 -9.01
C PRO A 51 27.22 2.62 -10.33
N ASP A 52 28.55 2.46 -10.45
CA ASP A 52 29.21 1.91 -11.63
C ASP A 52 28.98 0.39 -11.81
N ASP A 53 28.63 -0.31 -10.73
CA ASP A 53 28.32 -1.74 -10.73
C ASP A 53 26.80 -2.04 -10.77
N PHE A 54 25.96 -1.00 -10.78
CA PHE A 54 24.51 -1.14 -10.61
C PHE A 54 23.88 -2.06 -11.66
N ASP A 55 24.12 -1.78 -12.95
CA ASP A 55 23.56 -2.57 -14.05
C ASP A 55 24.12 -3.98 -14.05
N ARG A 56 25.44 -4.12 -13.85
CA ARG A 56 26.11 -5.42 -13.77
C ARG A 56 25.54 -6.29 -12.65
N PHE A 57 25.29 -5.71 -11.48
CA PHE A 57 24.67 -6.41 -10.37
C PHE A 57 23.26 -6.86 -10.72
N THR A 58 22.39 -5.95 -11.16
CA THR A 58 20.98 -6.29 -11.46
C THR A 58 20.87 -7.30 -12.60
N ASP A 59 21.70 -7.19 -13.64
CA ASP A 59 21.78 -8.17 -14.73
C ASP A 59 22.24 -9.54 -14.22
N SER A 60 23.29 -9.59 -13.40
CA SER A 60 23.76 -10.86 -12.84
C SER A 60 22.73 -11.51 -11.93
N PHE A 61 21.96 -10.72 -11.19
CA PHE A 61 20.94 -11.20 -10.28
C PHE A 61 19.78 -11.83 -11.07
N VAL A 62 19.29 -11.14 -12.12
CA VAL A 62 18.28 -11.70 -13.03
C VAL A 62 18.81 -12.92 -13.78
N ALA A 63 20.07 -12.92 -14.22
CA ALA A 63 20.66 -14.08 -14.89
C ALA A 63 20.75 -15.31 -13.96
N THR A 64 20.97 -15.08 -12.66
CA THR A 64 21.12 -16.16 -11.66
C THR A 64 19.77 -16.73 -11.24
N PHE A 65 18.81 -15.87 -10.93
CA PHE A 65 17.54 -16.28 -10.33
C PHE A 65 16.36 -16.24 -11.31
N GLY A 66 16.55 -15.74 -12.53
CA GLY A 66 15.48 -15.42 -13.46
C GLY A 66 14.73 -14.15 -13.10
N GLY A 67 13.67 -13.84 -13.85
CA GLY A 67 12.77 -12.72 -13.59
C GLY A 67 13.03 -11.49 -14.45
N HIS A 68 12.74 -10.30 -13.91
CA HIS A 68 12.83 -9.03 -14.64
C HIS A 68 13.05 -7.82 -13.72
N LYS A 69 13.34 -6.66 -14.32
CA LYS A 69 13.65 -5.42 -13.61
C LYS A 69 12.55 -4.37 -13.86
N SER A 70 12.28 -3.50 -12.89
CA SER A 70 11.45 -2.31 -13.11
C SER A 70 12.17 -1.29 -14.00
N GLN A 71 11.50 -0.20 -14.35
CA GLN A 71 12.23 0.97 -14.81
C GLN A 71 13.18 1.47 -13.72
N GLN A 72 14.36 1.91 -14.14
CA GLN A 72 15.33 2.56 -13.27
C GLN A 72 15.03 4.06 -13.18
N GLY A 73 15.22 4.66 -12.01
CA GLY A 73 15.12 6.10 -11.80
C GLY A 73 16.22 6.65 -10.90
N VAL A 74 16.30 7.98 -10.82
CA VAL A 74 17.16 8.70 -9.88
C VAL A 74 16.27 9.51 -8.95
N PHE A 75 16.44 9.33 -7.64
CA PHE A 75 15.55 9.88 -6.63
C PHE A 75 16.33 10.51 -5.48
N GLN A 76 15.68 11.45 -4.79
CA GLN A 76 16.07 11.86 -3.45
C GLN A 76 15.16 11.17 -2.45
N VAL A 77 15.72 10.22 -1.70
CA VAL A 77 14.98 9.38 -0.73
C VAL A 77 15.26 9.79 0.72
N THR A 78 16.09 10.81 0.94
CA THR A 78 16.54 11.26 2.25
C THR A 78 16.23 12.73 2.50
N PRO A 79 15.99 13.15 3.76
CA PRO A 79 15.88 14.56 4.12
C PRO A 79 17.16 15.35 3.82
N THR A 80 18.32 14.75 4.05
CA THR A 80 19.62 15.30 3.63
C THR A 80 19.73 15.24 2.10
N PRO A 81 20.20 16.30 1.41
CA PRO A 81 20.38 16.28 -0.05
C PRO A 81 21.24 15.10 -0.52
N SER A 82 20.66 14.22 -1.32
CA SER A 82 21.31 13.02 -1.86
C SER A 82 20.58 12.55 -3.12
N GLN A 83 21.30 11.96 -4.06
CA GLN A 83 20.72 11.34 -5.26
C GLN A 83 21.10 9.87 -5.31
N THR A 84 20.10 9.00 -5.51
CA THR A 84 20.29 7.55 -5.62
C THR A 84 19.60 6.99 -6.85
N MET A 85 20.31 6.13 -7.58
CA MET A 85 19.70 5.24 -8.57
C MET A 85 18.85 4.21 -7.82
N SER A 86 17.66 3.91 -8.31
CA SER A 86 16.81 2.87 -7.74
C SER A 86 16.11 2.06 -8.82
N GLN A 87 16.07 0.75 -8.61
CA GLN A 87 15.38 -0.22 -9.46
C GLN A 87 14.95 -1.43 -8.61
N LEU A 88 13.75 -1.93 -8.84
CA LEU A 88 13.31 -3.21 -8.29
C LEU A 88 13.75 -4.34 -9.21
N VAL A 89 14.22 -5.43 -8.61
CA VAL A 89 14.51 -6.69 -9.30
C VAL A 89 13.55 -7.75 -8.79
N PHE A 90 12.67 -8.22 -9.67
CA PHE A 90 11.65 -9.21 -9.37
C PHE A 90 12.16 -10.59 -9.79
N THR A 91 12.27 -11.51 -8.84
CA THR A 91 12.69 -12.89 -9.10
C THR A 91 11.72 -13.89 -8.47
N PRO A 92 11.71 -15.16 -8.92
CA PRO A 92 10.91 -16.22 -8.30
C PRO A 92 11.26 -16.49 -6.83
N VAL A 93 12.45 -16.09 -6.37
CA VAL A 93 12.93 -16.32 -5.00
C VAL A 93 12.78 -15.09 -4.10
N GLY A 94 12.20 -14.00 -4.62
CA GLY A 94 11.99 -12.76 -3.87
C GLY A 94 12.17 -11.50 -4.71
N THR A 95 11.78 -10.37 -4.13
CA THR A 95 12.00 -9.04 -4.73
C THR A 95 13.02 -8.28 -3.90
N ILE A 96 14.01 -7.70 -4.56
CA ILE A 96 14.99 -6.80 -3.93
C ILE A 96 14.86 -5.40 -4.51
N SER A 97 15.16 -4.39 -3.69
CA SER A 97 15.29 -3.00 -4.12
C SER A 97 16.76 -2.63 -4.12
N VAL A 98 17.28 -2.29 -5.30
CA VAL A 98 18.70 -2.01 -5.50
C VAL A 98 18.90 -0.51 -5.54
N PHE A 99 19.90 -0.03 -4.80
CA PHE A 99 20.23 1.39 -4.67
C PHE A 99 21.69 1.66 -5.05
N GLY A 100 21.91 2.69 -5.87
CA GLY A 100 23.24 3.16 -6.27
C GLY A 100 23.37 4.66 -6.02
N PHE A 101 23.94 5.05 -4.88
CA PHE A 101 24.07 6.47 -4.54
C PHE A 101 25.08 7.17 -5.46
N LYS A 102 24.62 8.25 -6.12
CA LYS A 102 25.42 9.11 -7.00
C LYS A 102 26.12 10.25 -6.23
N THR A 103 25.68 10.48 -5.01
CA THR A 103 26.29 11.36 -4.01
C THR A 103 26.84 10.52 -2.86
N PRO A 104 27.61 11.08 -1.91
CA PRO A 104 27.96 10.36 -0.69
C PRO A 104 26.73 9.76 -0.01
N VAL A 105 26.86 8.54 0.51
CA VAL A 105 25.77 7.83 1.17
C VAL A 105 25.44 8.53 2.49
N PRO A 106 24.21 9.03 2.70
CA PRO A 106 23.83 9.68 3.95
C PRO A 106 23.63 8.64 5.06
N TYR A 107 24.07 8.93 6.28
CA TYR A 107 23.77 8.09 7.45
C TYR A 107 22.27 8.09 7.77
N PRO A 108 21.64 6.94 8.12
CA PRO A 108 22.23 5.61 8.35
C PRO A 108 22.12 4.65 7.15
N PHE A 109 22.00 5.15 5.92
CA PHE A 109 21.93 4.32 4.72
C PHE A 109 23.31 3.74 4.39
N GLY A 110 23.33 2.65 3.63
CA GLY A 110 24.56 1.90 3.28
C GLY A 110 24.76 0.70 4.21
#